data_AF-A0AA91DPW0-F1
#
_entry.id   AF-A0AA91DPW0-F1
#
_cell.length_a   1.000
_cell.length_b   1.000
_cell.length_c   1.000
_cell.angle_alpha   90.00
_cell.angle_beta   90.00
_cell.angle_gamma   90.00
#
_symmetry.space_group_name_H-M   'P 1'
#
loop_
_entity.id
_entity.type
_entity.pdbx_description
1 polymer ?
#
loop_
_entity_poly.entity_id
_entity_poly.type
_entity_poly.pdbx_seq_one_letter_code
_entity_poly.pdbx_strand_id
1 'polypeptide(L)' 'MKNDRVAVVIVSAARYAELEALERTKTLGQRKREFNETYAEWIAAQNGLIDRVGVFGEDYRPW' A
#
# COMPACT_ATOMS: atom_id res chain seq x y z
N MET A 1 7.69 31.97 5.78
CA MET A 1 6.91 30.73 6.02
C MET A 1 7.56 30.00 7.17
N LYS A 2 6.84 29.76 8.27
CA LYS A 2 7.29 28.84 9.33
C LYS A 2 7.33 27.45 8.71
N ASN A 3 8.44 26.73 8.85
CA ASN A 3 8.58 25.37 8.35
C ASN A 3 7.77 24.45 9.29
N ASP A 4 6.49 24.23 9.00
CA ASP A 4 5.59 23.37 9.80
C ASP A 4 5.89 21.86 9.65
N ARG A 5 7.10 21.51 9.18
CA ARG A 5 7.51 20.13 8.98
C ARG A 5 8.29 19.65 10.20
N VAL A 6 7.64 18.81 11.01
CA VAL A 6 8.33 18.01 12.02
C VAL A 6 9.26 17.04 11.29
N ALA A 7 10.57 17.20 11.48
CA ALA A 7 11.57 16.37 10.80
C ALA A 7 11.71 14.98 11.45
N VAL A 8 11.68 14.92 12.79
CA VAL A 8 11.79 13.68 13.59
C VAL A 8 11.06 13.88 14.92
N VAL A 9 10.45 12.80 15.44
CA VAL A 9 9.96 12.70 16.82
C VAL A 9 10.70 11.54 17.49
N ILE A 10 11.31 11.80 18.65
CA ILE A 10 11.94 10.76 19.48
C ILE A 10 11.01 10.44 20.63
N VAL A 11 10.69 9.16 20.82
CA VAL A 11 9.84 8.66 21.90
C VAL A 11 10.59 7.63 22.74
N SER A 12 10.15 7.40 23.98
CA SER A 12 10.71 6.33 24.80
C SER A 12 10.36 4.97 24.22
N ALA A 13 11.18 3.95 24.50
CA ALA A 13 10.92 2.58 24.07
C ALA A 13 9.56 2.05 24.57
N ALA A 14 9.18 2.38 25.82
CA ALA A 14 7.87 2.02 26.36
C ALA A 14 6.73 2.69 25.58
N ARG A 15 6.87 3.98 25.27
CA ARG A 15 5.87 4.72 24.49
C ARG A 15 5.78 4.21 23.05
N TYR A 16 6.90 3.78 22.47
CA TYR A 16 6.91 3.14 21.15
C TYR A 16 6.16 1.81 21.16
N ALA A 17 6.39 0.95 22.16
CA ALA A 17 5.69 -0.33 22.29
C ALA A 17 4.17 -0.16 22.49
N GLU A 18 3.74 0.87 23.24
CA GLU A 18 2.32 1.23 23.36
C GLU A 18 1.72 1.65 22.01
N LEU A 19 2.45 2.50 21.26
CA LEU A 19 2.00 2.97 19.95
C LEU A 19 1.92 1.82 18.95
N GLU A 20 2.92 0.94 18.91
CA GLU A 20 2.92 -0.26 18.06
C GLU A 20 1.76 -1.20 18.41
N ALA A 21 1.48 -1.39 19.71
CA ALA A 21 0.35 -2.20 20.16
C ALA A 21 -1.02 -1.58 19.86
N LEU A 22 -1.11 -0.24 19.82
CA LEU A 22 -2.30 0.51 19.42
C LEU A 22 -2.45 0.58 17.90
N GLU A 23 -1.33 0.52 17.17
CA GLU A 23 -1.24 0.40 15.73
C GLU A 23 -1.57 -1.04 15.28
N ARG A 24 -2.67 -1.59 15.81
CA ARG A 24 -3.37 -2.75 15.25
C ARG A 24 -3.96 -2.35 13.90
N THR A 25 -3.07 -2.16 12.95
CA THR A 25 -3.38 -1.99 11.55
C THR A 25 -3.99 -3.30 11.06
N LYS A 26 -5.03 -3.17 10.24
CA LYS A 26 -5.63 -4.27 9.49
C LYS A 26 -4.55 -5.23 9.02
N THR A 27 -4.75 -6.52 9.26
CA THR A 27 -3.81 -7.55 8.77
C THR A 27 -3.61 -7.38 7.26
N LEU A 28 -2.48 -7.86 6.74
CA LEU A 28 -2.25 -7.80 5.30
C LEU A 28 -3.41 -8.41 4.49
N GLY A 29 -4.03 -9.48 5.01
CA GLY A 29 -5.22 -10.09 4.41
C GLY A 29 -6.45 -9.18 4.43
N GLN A 30 -6.69 -8.45 5.53
CA GLN A 30 -7.78 -7.48 5.62
C GLN A 30 -7.58 -6.30 4.67
N ARG A 31 -6.36 -5.75 4.61
CA ARG A 31 -6.01 -4.67 3.66
C ARG A 31 -6.15 -5.12 2.22
N LYS A 32 -5.67 -6.33 1.89
CA LYS A 32 -5.80 -6.91 0.55
C LYS A 32 -7.28 -7.08 0.17
N ARG A 33 -8.11 -7.58 1.08
CA ARG A 33 -9.55 -7.76 0.82
C ARG A 33 -10.22 -6.43 0.50
N GLU A 34 -10.08 -5.46 1.38
CA GLU A 34 -10.67 -4.12 1.23
C GLU A 34 -10.17 -3.43 -0.05
N PHE A 35 -8.88 -3.55 -0.37
CA PHE A 35 -8.35 -3.03 -1.63
C PHE A 35 -9.03 -3.67 -2.85
N ASN A 36 -9.15 -5.00 -2.88
CA ASN A 36 -9.80 -5.69 -4.00
C ASN A 36 -11.28 -5.34 -4.11
N GLU A 37 -11.99 -5.19 -2.99
CA GLU A 37 -13.39 -4.77 -2.96
C GLU A 37 -13.56 -3.32 -3.44
N THR A 38 -12.72 -2.40 -2.96
CA THR A 38 -12.80 -0.97 -3.26
C THR A 38 -12.48 -0.67 -4.73
N TYR A 39 -11.54 -1.41 -5.31
CA TYR A 39 -11.02 -1.15 -6.65
C TYR A 39 -11.36 -2.25 -7.66
N ALA A 40 -12.38 -3.06 -7.37
CA ALA A 40 -12.75 -4.23 -8.20
C ALA A 40 -12.95 -3.87 -9.68
N GLU A 41 -13.69 -2.79 -9.96
CA GLU A 41 -13.97 -2.35 -11.33
C GLU A 41 -12.70 -1.88 -12.06
N TRP A 42 -11.83 -1.15 -11.36
CA TRP A 42 -10.57 -0.70 -11.92
C TRP A 42 -9.65 -1.89 -12.21
N ILE A 43 -9.55 -2.86 -11.29
CA ILE A 43 -8.79 -4.10 -11.48
C ILE A 43 -9.32 -4.86 -12.71
N ALA A 44 -10.64 -4.98 -12.85
CA ALA A 44 -11.26 -5.65 -14.00
C ALA A 44 -10.92 -4.92 -15.32
N ALA A 45 -10.95 -3.58 -15.33
CA ALA A 45 -10.57 -2.79 -16.50
C ALA A 45 -9.08 -2.95 -16.86
N GLN A 46 -8.19 -3.01 -15.86
CA GLN A 46 -6.76 -3.26 -16.08
C GLN A 46 -6.52 -4.67 -16.64
N ASN A 47 -7.16 -5.70 -16.08
CA ASN A 47 -7.05 -7.06 -16.58
C ASN A 47 -7.54 -7.16 -18.03
N GLY A 48 -8.69 -6.55 -18.35
CA GLY A 48 -9.19 -6.53 -19.72
C GLY A 48 -8.31 -5.74 -20.70
N LEU A 49 -7.53 -4.75 -20.22
CA LEU A 49 -6.52 -4.08 -21.04
C LEU A 49 -5.34 -5.01 -21.32
N ILE A 50 -4.85 -5.71 -20.31
CA ILE A 50 -3.75 -6.68 -20.44
C ILE A 50 -4.14 -7.83 -21.36
N ASP A 51 -5.35 -8.39 -21.22
CA ASP A 51 -5.82 -9.49 -22.08
C ASP A 51 -5.88 -9.07 -23.56
N ARG A 52 -6.16 -7.79 -23.82
CA ARG A 52 -6.31 -7.25 -25.18
C ARG A 52 -4.99 -6.83 -25.81
N VAL A 53 -4.09 -6.24 -25.03
CA VAL A 53 -2.91 -5.52 -25.53
C VAL A 53 -1.60 -6.19 -25.08
N GLY A 54 -1.67 -7.13 -24.14
CA GLY A 54 -0.52 -7.71 -23.46
C GLY A 54 0.07 -6.77 -22.41
N VAL A 55 1.11 -7.24 -21.73
CA VAL A 55 1.92 -6.40 -20.85
C VAL A 55 3.07 -5.84 -21.68
N PHE A 56 3.18 -4.51 -21.76
CA PHE A 56 4.28 -3.88 -22.49
C PHE A 56 5.63 -4.29 -21.89
N GLY A 57 6.52 -4.78 -22.76
CA GLY A 57 7.85 -5.21 -22.34
C GLY A 57 7.88 -6.56 -21.61
N GLU A 58 6.82 -7.37 -21.68
CA GLU A 58 6.80 -8.70 -21.08
C GLU A 58 8.00 -9.56 -21.51
N ASP A 59 8.32 -9.54 -22.81
CA ASP A 59 9.44 -10.29 -23.39
C ASP A 59 10.83 -9.76 -23.00
N TYR A 60 10.89 -8.56 -22.42
CA TYR A 60 12.15 -7.88 -22.08
C TYR A 60 12.39 -7.79 -20.57
N ARG A 61 11.69 -8.60 -19.77
CA ARG A 61 11.89 -8.58 -18.32
C ARG A 61 13.24 -9.18 -17.94
N PRO A 62 14.08 -8.47 -17.15
CA PRO A 62 15.45 -8.90 -16.84
C PRO A 62 15.57 -9.88 -15.67
N TRP A 63 14.49 -10.56 -15.29
CA TRP A 63 14.46 -11.50 -14.16
C TRP A 63 13.95 -12.88 -14.57
#